data_AF-A0A0A3AG42-F1
#
_entry.id   AF-A0A0A3AG42-F1
#
_cell.length_a   1.000
_cell.length_b   1.000
_cell.length_c   1.000
_cell.angle_alpha   90.00
_cell.angle_beta   90.00
_cell.angle_gamma   90.00
#
_symmetry.space_group_name_H-M   'P 1'
#
loop_
_entity.id
_entity.type
_entity.pdbx_description
1 polymer ?
#
loop_
_entity_poly.entity_id
_entity_poly.type
_entity_poly.pdbx_seq_one_letter_code
_entity_poly.pdbx_strand_id
1 'polypeptide(L)'
;MTEEQINKLDPHAFGRKFAGVLQWILNIALVVLSVILVILLGKQTFELGQIIVLKASDTTIAYVLAERIVVYFLYFEFLALIVKYFTAGFHFPLRYFLYIGITAMIRLIIVDHSSSLGTLAVAAAILLMVIALFLANVAEKKN
;
A
#
# COMPACT_ATOMS: atom_id res chain seq x y z
N MET A 1 -44.37 -13.01 32.49
CA MET A 1 -43.80 -12.09 31.48
C MET A 1 -42.57 -11.44 32.09
N THR A 2 -41.34 -11.63 31.62
CA THR A 2 -40.85 -12.46 30.50
C THR A 2 -39.35 -12.67 30.74
N GLU A 3 -38.87 -13.91 30.63
CA GLU A 3 -37.44 -14.29 30.64
C GLU A 3 -36.64 -13.66 29.47
N GLU A 4 -37.31 -12.88 28.63
CA GLU A 4 -36.83 -12.25 27.40
C GLU A 4 -35.92 -11.02 27.63
N GLN A 5 -35.89 -10.45 28.84
CA GLN A 5 -35.05 -9.28 29.16
C GLN A 5 -33.66 -9.65 29.70
N ILE A 6 -33.45 -10.89 30.16
CA ILE A 6 -32.15 -11.37 30.68
C ILE A 6 -31.23 -11.85 29.52
N ASN A 7 -31.75 -11.98 28.30
CA ASN A 7 -31.01 -12.40 27.10
C ASN A 7 -30.68 -11.24 26.14
N LYS A 8 -30.30 -10.07 26.67
CA LYS A 8 -29.92 -8.89 25.85
C LYS A 8 -28.58 -8.26 26.23
N LEU A 9 -27.72 -8.97 26.95
CA LEU A 9 -26.33 -8.57 27.11
C LEU A 9 -25.47 -9.33 26.08
N ASP A 10 -25.51 -8.88 24.82
CA ASP A 10 -24.58 -9.32 23.77
C ASP A 10 -23.13 -9.10 24.26
N PRO A 11 -22.34 -10.15 24.59
CA PRO A 11 -20.97 -10.00 25.10
C PRO A 11 -20.02 -9.35 24.08
N HIS A 12 -20.42 -9.36 22.80
CA HIS A 12 -19.68 -8.81 21.67
C HIS A 12 -20.14 -7.40 21.26
N ALA A 13 -21.08 -6.77 21.97
CA ALA A 13 -21.53 -5.41 21.69
C ALA A 13 -20.40 -4.37 21.88
N PHE A 14 -19.53 -4.59 22.87
CA PHE A 14 -18.36 -3.74 23.10
C PHE A 14 -17.37 -3.80 21.93
N GLY A 15 -17.08 -5.00 21.43
CA GLY A 15 -16.15 -5.21 20.31
C GLY A 15 -16.62 -4.52 19.03
N ARG A 16 -17.92 -4.61 18.70
CA ARG A 16 -18.49 -3.93 17.51
C ARG A 16 -18.40 -2.41 17.62
N LYS A 17 -18.69 -1.84 18.80
CA LYS A 17 -18.56 -0.39 19.02
C LYS A 17 -17.10 0.07 18.95
N PHE A 18 -16.18 -0.70 19.55
CA PHE A 18 -14.75 -0.41 19.50
C PHE A 18 -14.19 -0.47 18.07
N ALA A 19 -14.58 -1.50 17.29
CA ALA A 19 -14.23 -1.60 15.88
C ALA A 19 -14.74 -0.41 15.06
N GLY A 20 -15.97 0.04 15.31
CA GLY A 20 -16.54 1.22 14.65
C GLY A 20 -15.76 2.51 14.91
N VAL A 21 -15.27 2.71 16.14
CA VAL A 21 -14.40 3.86 16.49
C VAL A 21 -13.07 3.77 15.76
N LEU A 22 -12.44 2.58 15.75
CA LEU A 22 -11.16 2.38 15.07
C LEU A 22 -11.27 2.61 13.56
N GLN A 23 -12.39 2.19 12.96
CA GLN A 23 -12.68 2.42 11.55
C GLN A 23 -12.87 3.90 11.22
N TRP A 24 -13.52 4.65 12.09
CA TRP A 24 -13.62 6.11 11.98
C TRP A 24 -12.25 6.78 12.00
N ILE A 25 -11.39 6.38 12.94
CA ILE A 25 -10.02 6.89 13.05
C ILE A 25 -9.22 6.58 11.78
N LEU A 26 -9.30 5.33 11.29
CA LEU A 26 -8.62 4.88 10.08
C LEU A 26 -9.06 5.70 8.85
N ASN A 27 -10.37 5.92 8.68
CA ASN A 27 -10.90 6.71 7.57
C ASN A 27 -10.36 8.14 7.56
N ILE A 28 -10.36 8.81 8.72
CA ILE A 28 -9.81 10.17 8.84
C ILE A 28 -8.32 10.17 8.50
N ALA A 29 -7.55 9.21 9.03
CA ALA A 29 -6.13 9.09 8.76
C ALA A 29 -5.86 8.89 7.25
N LEU A 30 -6.65 8.06 6.56
CA LEU A 30 -6.51 7.81 5.12
C LEU A 30 -6.87 9.03 4.27
N VAL A 31 -7.85 9.83 4.68
CA VAL A 31 -8.17 11.09 3.99
C VAL A 31 -7.03 12.10 4.15
N VAL A 32 -6.49 12.26 5.35
CA VAL A 32 -5.34 13.15 5.58
C VAL A 32 -4.13 12.68 4.77
N LEU A 33 -3.86 11.37 4.79
CA LEU A 33 -2.75 10.77 4.04
C LEU A 33 -2.89 10.98 2.54
N SER A 34 -4.08 10.81 1.96
CA SER A 34 -4.28 10.99 0.52
C SER A 34 -4.03 12.43 0.08
N VAL A 35 -4.47 13.42 0.87
CA VAL A 35 -4.19 14.83 0.59
C VAL A 35 -2.69 15.10 0.60
N ILE A 36 -1.96 14.59 1.61
CA ILE A 36 -0.50 14.73 1.68
C ILE A 36 0.16 14.10 0.45
N LEU A 37 -0.22 12.88 0.10
CA LEU A 37 0.35 12.16 -1.04
C LEU A 37 0.10 12.87 -2.37
N VAL A 38 -1.07 13.47 -2.58
CA VAL A 38 -1.35 14.26 -3.79
C VAL A 38 -0.42 15.48 -3.88
N ILE A 39 -0.19 16.18 -2.76
CA ILE A 39 0.73 17.33 -2.71
C ILE A 39 2.17 16.88 -2.99
N LEU A 40 2.62 15.80 -2.35
CA LEU A 40 3.97 15.25 -2.56
C LEU A 40 4.17 14.78 -4.00
N LEU A 41 3.16 14.16 -4.60
CA LEU A 41 3.18 13.72 -5.98
C LEU A 41 3.29 14.91 -6.93
N GLY A 42 2.52 15.98 -6.72
CA GLY A 42 2.62 17.21 -7.50
C GLY A 42 4.00 17.88 -7.40
N LYS A 43 4.57 17.94 -6.18
CA LYS A 43 5.94 18.46 -5.96
C LYS A 43 6.97 17.63 -6.74
N GLN A 44 6.87 16.31 -6.65
CA GLN A 44 7.78 15.39 -7.33
C GLN A 44 7.68 15.52 -8.87
N THR A 45 6.46 15.69 -9.41
CA THR A 45 6.25 15.96 -10.85
C THR A 45 7.02 17.20 -11.32
N PHE A 46 6.97 18.28 -10.53
CA PHE A 46 7.66 19.52 -10.87
C PHE A 46 9.19 19.34 -10.85
N GLU A 47 9.73 18.69 -9.82
CA GLU A 47 11.17 18.40 -9.73
C GLU A 47 11.66 17.49 -10.87
N LEU A 48 10.91 16.43 -11.20
CA LEU A 48 11.23 15.54 -12.31
C LEU A 48 11.21 16.29 -13.66
N GLY A 49 10.20 17.12 -13.89
CA GLY A 49 10.10 17.94 -15.10
C GLY A 49 11.30 18.89 -15.26
N GLN A 50 11.73 19.53 -14.18
CA GLN A 50 12.92 20.39 -14.20
C GLN A 50 14.20 19.64 -14.55
N ILE A 51 14.41 18.45 -13.97
CA ILE A 51 15.61 17.65 -14.22
C ILE A 51 15.69 17.24 -15.70
N ILE A 52 14.57 16.80 -16.28
CA ILE A 52 14.51 16.36 -17.68
C ILE A 52 14.77 17.53 -18.64
N VAL A 53 14.18 18.71 -18.38
CA VAL A 53 14.30 19.87 -19.28
C VAL A 53 15.69 20.54 -19.19
N LEU A 54 16.28 20.63 -17.99
CA LEU A 54 17.47 21.46 -17.75
C LEU A 54 18.78 20.68 -17.76
N LYS A 55 18.78 19.35 -17.61
CA LYS A 55 20.00 18.58 -17.37
C LYS A 55 20.15 17.31 -18.22
N ALA A 56 19.50 17.19 -19.38
CA ALA A 56 19.40 15.94 -20.15
C ALA A 56 20.70 15.24 -20.62
N SER A 57 21.92 15.74 -20.36
CA SER A 57 23.16 15.29 -21.01
C SER A 57 24.17 14.54 -20.14
N ASP A 58 23.91 14.29 -18.84
CA ASP A 58 24.90 13.68 -17.93
C ASP A 58 24.47 12.29 -17.42
N THR A 59 25.36 11.29 -17.43
CA THR A 59 25.04 9.90 -17.04
C THR A 59 24.74 9.73 -15.55
N THR A 60 25.24 10.61 -14.69
CA THR A 60 24.90 10.64 -13.25
C THR A 60 23.41 10.95 -13.02
N ILE A 61 22.75 11.56 -13.99
CA ILE A 61 21.35 11.99 -13.89
C ILE A 61 20.41 10.80 -14.04
N ALA A 62 20.80 9.76 -14.78
CA ALA A 62 19.98 8.56 -14.94
C ALA A 62 19.68 7.89 -13.60
N TYR A 63 20.68 7.78 -12.72
CA TYR A 63 20.50 7.21 -11.38
C TYR A 63 19.58 8.07 -10.51
N VAL A 64 19.83 9.38 -10.45
CA VAL A 64 19.00 10.32 -9.68
C VAL A 64 17.56 10.37 -10.20
N LEU A 65 17.38 10.25 -11.52
CA LEU A 65 16.06 10.23 -12.14
C LEU A 65 15.33 8.93 -11.81
N ALA A 66 16.01 7.78 -11.91
CA ALA A 66 15.44 6.48 -11.55
C ALA A 66 14.98 6.45 -10.09
N GLU A 67 15.81 6.92 -9.15
CA GLU A 67 15.46 7.03 -7.73
C GLU A 67 14.18 7.87 -7.53
N ARG A 68 14.12 9.04 -8.18
CA ARG A 68 12.98 9.96 -8.08
C ARG A 68 11.71 9.42 -8.73
N ILE A 69 11.82 8.66 -9.83
CA ILE A 69 10.71 7.99 -10.49
C ILE A 69 10.16 6.85 -9.61
N VAL A 70 11.05 6.09 -8.96
CA VAL A 70 10.63 5.02 -8.04
C VAL A 70 9.83 5.59 -6.87
N VAL A 71 10.26 6.72 -6.30
CA VAL A 71 9.51 7.44 -5.25
C VAL A 71 8.19 8.00 -5.78
N TYR A 72 8.16 8.56 -6.99
CA TYR A 72 6.93 9.04 -7.61
C TYR A 72 5.88 7.91 -7.75
N PHE A 73 6.32 6.74 -8.24
CA PHE A 73 5.45 5.59 -8.43
C PHE A 73 4.97 5.00 -7.09
N LEU A 74 5.74 5.18 -6.01
CA LEU A 74 5.33 4.87 -4.64
C LEU A 74 4.14 5.70 -4.18
N TYR A 75 4.18 7.02 -4.38
CA TYR A 75 3.06 7.88 -4.02
C TYR A 75 1.80 7.53 -4.81
N PHE A 76 1.94 7.26 -6.11
CA PHE A 76 0.84 6.82 -6.96
C PHE A 76 0.22 5.50 -6.47
N GLU A 77 1.04 4.53 -6.09
CA GLU A 77 0.58 3.23 -5.61
C GLU A 77 -0.16 3.30 -4.29
N PHE A 78 0.36 4.07 -3.32
CA PHE A 78 -0.36 4.29 -2.06
C PHE A 78 -1.68 5.02 -2.28
N LEU A 79 -1.74 6.01 -3.17
CA LEU A 79 -3.00 6.65 -3.56
C LEU A 79 -3.98 5.65 -4.17
N ALA A 80 -3.53 4.77 -5.07
CA ALA A 80 -4.36 3.73 -5.66
C ALA A 80 -4.94 2.78 -4.59
N LEU A 81 -4.15 2.45 -3.56
CA LEU A 81 -4.59 1.65 -2.43
C LEU A 81 -5.65 2.37 -1.59
N ILE A 82 -5.47 3.66 -1.32
CA ILE A 82 -6.46 4.45 -0.57
C ILE A 82 -7.78 4.52 -1.36
N VAL A 83 -7.73 4.75 -2.67
CA VAL A 83 -8.92 4.73 -3.53
C VAL A 83 -9.58 3.35 -3.46
N LYS A 84 -8.81 2.26 -3.58
CA LYS A 84 -9.34 0.90 -3.49
C LYS A 84 -10.00 0.63 -2.15
N TYR A 85 -9.41 1.07 -1.04
CA TYR A 85 -9.99 0.95 0.29
C TYR A 85 -11.40 1.57 0.39
N PHE A 86 -11.57 2.79 -0.13
CA PHE A 86 -12.90 3.43 -0.14
C PHE A 86 -13.88 2.74 -1.09
N THR A 87 -13.43 2.27 -2.26
CA THR A 87 -14.30 1.57 -3.22
C THR A 87 -14.69 0.15 -2.79
N ALA A 88 -13.92 -0.51 -1.93
CA ALA A 88 -14.18 -1.86 -1.44
C ALA A 88 -15.07 -1.90 -0.18
N GLY A 89 -15.75 -0.80 0.16
CA GLY A 89 -16.65 -0.74 1.31
C GLY A 89 -15.93 -0.72 2.65
N PHE A 90 -14.83 0.03 2.76
CA PHE A 90 -14.03 0.22 3.99
C PHE A 90 -13.39 -1.05 4.57
N HIS A 91 -13.38 -2.14 3.81
CA HIS A 91 -12.64 -3.34 4.13
C HIS A 91 -11.31 -3.33 3.39
N PHE A 92 -10.26 -3.86 4.01
CA PHE A 92 -8.95 -3.97 3.39
C PHE A 92 -8.82 -5.34 2.75
N PRO A 93 -9.04 -5.49 1.42
CA PRO A 93 -8.92 -6.77 0.77
C PRO A 93 -7.46 -7.24 0.77
N LEU A 94 -7.19 -8.38 1.40
CA LEU A 94 -5.85 -8.92 1.63
C LEU A 94 -5.03 -9.09 0.34
N ARG A 95 -5.69 -9.42 -0.77
CA ARG A 95 -5.07 -9.59 -2.09
C ARG A 95 -4.40 -8.30 -2.59
N TYR A 96 -5.03 -7.14 -2.37
CA TYR A 96 -4.47 -5.86 -2.84
C TYR A 96 -3.27 -5.44 -1.99
N PHE A 97 -3.30 -5.74 -0.69
CA PHE A 97 -2.14 -5.55 0.17
C PHE A 97 -0.93 -6.36 -0.33
N LEU A 98 -1.14 -7.63 -0.71
CA LEU A 98 -0.10 -8.46 -1.30
C LEU A 98 0.42 -7.90 -2.64
N TYR A 99 -0.45 -7.40 -3.52
CA TYR A 99 -0.01 -6.76 -4.76
C TYR A 99 0.89 -5.54 -4.50
N ILE A 100 0.50 -4.67 -3.57
CA ILE A 100 1.31 -3.50 -3.20
C ILE A 100 2.65 -3.93 -2.59
N GLY A 101 2.65 -4.95 -1.72
CA GLY A 101 3.88 -5.49 -1.13
C GLY A 101 4.85 -6.03 -2.17
N ILE A 102 4.34 -6.76 -3.17
CA ILE A 102 5.13 -7.29 -4.28
C ILE A 102 5.74 -6.15 -5.10
N THR A 103 4.93 -5.16 -5.50
CA THR A 103 5.41 -4.02 -6.29
C THR A 103 6.41 -3.16 -5.51
N ALA A 104 6.24 -2.99 -4.21
CA ALA A 104 7.22 -2.30 -3.34
C ALA A 104 8.57 -3.04 -3.29
N MET A 105 8.56 -4.37 -3.13
CA MET A 105 9.80 -5.18 -3.12
C MET A 105 10.49 -5.19 -4.49
N ILE A 106 9.72 -5.24 -5.58
CA ILE A 106 10.27 -5.10 -6.95
C ILE A 106 10.91 -3.72 -7.14
N ARG A 107 10.34 -2.66 -6.59
CA ARG A 107 10.95 -1.33 -6.66
C ARG A 107 12.22 -1.23 -5.82
N LEU A 108 12.22 -1.84 -4.63
CA LEU A 108 13.39 -1.87 -3.75
C LEU A 108 14.61 -2.48 -4.46
N ILE A 109 14.44 -3.61 -5.14
CA ILE A 109 15.53 -4.28 -5.86
C ILE A 109 16.02 -3.50 -7.10
N ILE A 110 15.17 -2.66 -7.72
CA ILE A 110 15.57 -1.81 -8.85
C ILE A 110 16.45 -0.65 -8.39
N VAL A 111 16.15 -0.06 -7.23
CA VAL A 111 16.83 1.16 -6.76
C VAL A 111 18.08 0.88 -5.92
N ASP A 112 18.08 -0.19 -5.12
CA ASP A 112 19.19 -0.56 -4.24
C ASP A 112 19.80 -1.90 -4.66
N HIS A 113 21.04 -1.85 -5.15
CA HIS A 113 21.83 -3.01 -5.53
C HIS A 113 23.21 -3.02 -4.87
N SER A 114 23.32 -2.50 -3.64
CA SER A 114 24.58 -2.31 -2.92
C SER A 114 25.21 -3.59 -2.34
N SER A 115 24.41 -4.63 -2.03
CA SER A 115 24.93 -5.93 -1.57
C SER A 115 24.24 -7.12 -2.26
N SER A 116 25.03 -8.04 -2.81
CA SER A 116 24.53 -9.22 -3.52
C SER A 116 23.69 -10.16 -2.63
N LEU A 117 23.99 -10.22 -1.32
CA LEU A 117 23.22 -11.00 -0.35
C LEU A 117 21.86 -10.37 -0.04
N GLY A 118 21.78 -9.04 0.09
CA GLY A 118 20.53 -8.33 0.31
C GLY A 118 19.57 -8.48 -0.89
N THR A 119 20.09 -8.37 -2.11
CA THR A 119 19.35 -8.62 -3.34
C THR A 119 18.75 -10.03 -3.39
N LEU A 120 19.51 -11.04 -2.95
CA LEU A 120 19.03 -12.43 -2.91
C LEU A 120 17.90 -12.61 -1.89
N ALA A 121 18.01 -11.97 -0.72
CA ALA A 121 16.96 -12.00 0.30
C ALA A 121 15.66 -11.32 -0.18
N VAL A 122 15.77 -10.18 -0.87
CA VAL A 122 14.61 -9.49 -1.47
C VAL A 122 13.96 -10.36 -2.56
N ALA A 123 14.76 -11.01 -3.40
CA ALA A 123 14.25 -11.95 -4.41
C ALA A 123 13.52 -13.14 -3.79
N ALA A 124 14.06 -13.73 -2.72
CA ALA A 124 13.40 -14.81 -1.97
C ALA A 124 12.08 -14.34 -1.34
N ALA A 125 12.03 -13.13 -0.78
CA ALA A 125 10.82 -12.55 -0.22
C ALA A 125 9.74 -12.29 -1.28
N ILE A 126 10.10 -11.81 -2.48
CA ILE A 126 9.17 -11.67 -3.61
C ILE A 126 8.58 -13.03 -3.97
N LEU A 127 9.41 -14.08 -4.07
CA LEU A 127 8.97 -15.43 -4.38
C LEU A 127 7.95 -15.93 -3.34
N LEU A 128 8.22 -15.73 -2.05
CA LEU A 128 7.29 -16.08 -0.97
C LEU A 128 5.96 -15.32 -1.07
N MET A 129 5.96 -14.02 -1.35
CA MET A 129 4.72 -13.25 -1.51
C MET A 129 3.91 -13.71 -2.73
N VAL A 130 4.56 -14.05 -3.84
CA VAL A 130 3.89 -14.60 -5.03
C VAL A 130 3.23 -15.94 -4.71
N ILE A 131 3.90 -16.82 -3.95
CA ILE A 131 3.30 -18.06 -3.46
C ILE A 131 2.10 -17.78 -2.54
N ALA A 132 2.23 -16.84 -1.61
CA ALA A 132 1.13 -16.47 -0.71
C ALA A 132 -0.08 -15.94 -1.48
N LEU A 133 0.15 -15.12 -2.51
CA LEU A 133 -0.89 -14.64 -3.41
C LEU A 133 -1.54 -15.79 -4.19
N PHE A 134 -0.74 -16.71 -4.73
CA PHE A 134 -1.26 -17.89 -5.44
C PHE A 134 -2.17 -18.72 -4.52
N LEU A 135 -1.74 -18.96 -3.28
CA LEU A 135 -2.51 -19.73 -2.31
C LEU A 135 -3.80 -19.01 -1.90
N ALA A 136 -3.75 -17.69 -1.66
CA ALA A 136 -4.92 -16.88 -1.37
C ALA A 136 -5.94 -16.95 -2.52
N ASN A 137 -5.47 -16.87 -3.77
CA ASN A 137 -6.33 -16.94 -4.95
C ASN A 137 -7.00 -18.31 -5.11
N VAL A 138 -6.27 -19.40 -4.85
CA VAL A 138 -6.79 -20.77 -4.91
C VAL A 138 -7.81 -21.01 -3.81
N ALA A 139 -7.56 -20.52 -2.59
CA ALA A 139 -8.49 -20.64 -1.47
C ALA A 139 -9.81 -19.91 -1.73
N GLU A 140 -9.74 -18.72 -2.35
CA GLU A 140 -10.93 -17.91 -2.66
C GLU A 140 -11.81 -18.55 -3.75
N LYS A 141 -11.22 -19.31 -4.70
CA LYS A 141 -11.95 -19.99 -5.78
C LYS A 141 -12.68 -21.27 -5.33
N LYS A 142 -12.46 -21.72 -4.08
CA LYS A 142 -13.08 -22.93 -3.51
C LYS A 142 -14.37 -22.65 -2.74
N ASN A 143 -14.73 -21.37 -2.57
CA ASN A 143 -16.02 -20.91 -2.03
C ASN A 143 -16.89 -20.34 -3.15
#